data_AF-A0A2M8DSK1-F1
#
_entry.id   AF-A0A2M8DSK1-F1
#
_cell.length_a   1.000
_cell.length_b   1.000
_cell.length_c   1.000
_cell.angle_alpha   90.00
_cell.angle_beta   90.00
_cell.angle_gamma   90.00
#
_symmetry.space_group_name_H-M   'P 1'
#
loop_
_entity.id
_entity.type
_entity.pdbx_description
1 polymer ?
#
loop_
_entity_poly.entity_id
_entity_poly.type
_entity_poly.pdbx_seq_one_letter_code
_entity_poly.pdbx_strand_id
1 'polypeptide(L)'
;MCNSKVNIINCTIVNNSVTAPYGGQIELDAASQATLVNTIVYGDMNGAEQQVVIQGLNDPGELTIAYSNIEGGEAGVNTNDNGVLNWLDGNIDADPMLDDEYHLMTGSPCIDAGTAYFEWGEFLLDLGPEDYLGEAPDIGVYEFVGLLGDLNADGDINVTDIVLLVDIILTEPGTPYEMWAADYNEDGLVNVSDIVQIVFVILNPPGRTMTVSTTANYQLTENEFVLTVDGAVAGIQLTTSGGYLITDNYLPNGWEFHENGMTVLAFSLDGTSINSGPLFSYGGNLEIVEIIITDWNGNNVATLTPNQFTLHPAYPNPFNPMTNLSYDLPEDTDLTIAIYDLQGRMVEELANGHVSSGSYKVTWQADNQPSGMYFVQMVTGATVQTQKIILLK
;
A
#
# COMPACT_ATOMS: atom_id res chain seq x y z
N MET A 1 44.56 -10.23 35.76
CA MET A 1 43.93 -11.10 34.75
C MET A 1 42.57 -10.48 34.48
N CYS A 2 42.42 -9.79 33.36
CA CYS A 2 41.16 -9.19 32.95
C CYS A 2 40.49 -10.18 31.99
N ASN A 3 39.70 -11.12 32.52
CA ASN A 3 38.92 -12.03 31.67
C ASN A 3 37.57 -11.38 31.37
N SER A 4 37.55 -10.41 30.46
CA SER A 4 36.31 -9.78 30.02
C SER A 4 35.57 -10.70 29.06
N LYS A 5 34.24 -10.72 29.14
CA LYS A 5 33.37 -11.34 28.13
C LYS A 5 32.50 -10.26 27.51
N VAL A 6 32.48 -10.18 26.19
CA VAL A 6 31.66 -9.22 25.45
C VAL A 6 30.84 -9.94 24.38
N ASN A 7 29.60 -9.52 24.20
CA ASN A 7 28.77 -9.95 23.09
C ASN A 7 28.48 -8.71 22.23
N ILE A 8 28.75 -8.80 20.94
CA ILE A 8 28.54 -7.76 19.93
C ILE A 8 27.47 -8.31 18.99
N ILE A 9 26.33 -7.64 18.93
CA ILE A 9 25.11 -8.15 18.31
C ILE A 9 24.49 -7.02 17.50
N ASN A 10 24.09 -7.28 16.26
CA ASN A 10 23.42 -6.29 15.41
C ASN A 10 24.19 -4.96 15.39
N CYS A 11 25.47 -5.04 15.06
CA CYS A 11 26.39 -3.91 15.05
C CYS A 11 27.00 -3.73 13.66
N THR A 12 27.22 -2.47 13.28
CA THR A 12 27.98 -2.13 12.07
C THR A 12 29.26 -1.43 12.51
N ILE A 13 30.39 -2.12 12.34
CA ILE A 13 31.73 -1.62 12.62
C ILE A 13 32.41 -1.53 11.27
N VAL A 14 32.58 -0.30 10.76
CA VAL A 14 33.16 -0.08 9.44
C VAL A 14 34.04 1.14 9.42
N ASN A 15 34.94 1.22 8.44
CA ASN A 15 35.67 2.45 8.11
C ASN A 15 36.47 3.02 9.29
N ASN A 16 36.95 2.13 10.17
CA ASN A 16 37.83 2.52 11.25
C ASN A 16 39.26 2.73 10.72
N SER A 17 40.01 3.65 11.34
CA SER A 17 41.41 3.89 10.98
C SER A 17 42.33 3.42 12.10
N VAL A 18 43.12 2.38 11.82
CA VAL A 18 44.15 1.92 12.74
C VAL A 18 45.51 2.44 12.26
N THR A 19 46.27 3.07 13.16
CA THR A 19 47.63 3.59 12.88
C THR A 19 48.73 2.64 13.32
N ALA A 20 48.38 1.57 14.06
CA ALA A 20 49.28 0.56 14.55
C ALA A 20 49.35 -0.63 13.57
N PRO A 21 50.51 -1.26 13.39
CA PRO A 21 50.69 -2.37 12.44
C PRO A 21 50.02 -3.70 12.88
N TYR A 22 49.23 -3.68 13.95
CA TYR A 22 48.62 -4.87 14.57
C TYR A 22 47.14 -4.70 14.90
N GLY A 23 46.50 -3.58 14.54
CA GLY A 23 45.10 -3.36 14.90
C GLY A 23 44.18 -3.66 13.73
N GLY A 24 43.30 -4.63 13.93
CA GLY A 24 42.04 -4.70 13.20
C GLY A 24 41.01 -3.78 13.85
N GLN A 25 39.78 -3.79 13.31
CA GLN A 25 38.64 -3.07 13.88
C GLN A 25 38.29 -3.55 15.30
N ILE A 26 38.58 -4.81 15.62
CA ILE A 26 38.40 -5.41 16.94
C ILE A 26 39.70 -6.04 17.42
N GLU A 27 40.06 -5.80 18.68
CA GLU A 27 41.24 -6.36 19.32
C GLU A 27 40.87 -7.04 20.65
N LEU A 28 41.30 -8.29 20.83
CA LEU A 28 41.15 -9.05 22.07
C LEU A 28 42.50 -9.23 22.77
N ASP A 29 42.58 -8.96 24.07
CA ASP A 29 43.78 -9.14 24.90
C ASP A 29 43.44 -9.80 26.25
N ALA A 30 44.46 -10.36 26.91
CA ALA A 30 44.45 -10.84 28.29
C ALA A 30 43.36 -11.88 28.65
N ALA A 31 43.21 -12.92 27.83
CA ALA A 31 42.16 -13.95 27.96
C ALA A 31 40.71 -13.42 27.91
N SER A 32 40.49 -12.32 27.19
CA SER A 32 39.14 -11.85 26.89
C SER A 32 38.42 -12.77 25.90
N GLN A 33 37.10 -12.82 26.03
CA GLN A 33 36.21 -13.55 25.13
C GLN A 33 35.28 -12.58 24.43
N ALA A 34 35.06 -12.76 23.13
CA ALA A 34 34.04 -12.04 22.37
C ALA A 34 33.17 -12.99 21.56
N THR A 35 31.88 -12.67 21.51
CA THR A 35 30.91 -13.31 20.60
C THR A 35 30.36 -12.25 19.66
N LEU A 36 30.44 -12.49 18.35
CA LEU A 36 29.85 -11.65 17.31
C LEU A 36 28.70 -12.42 16.66
N VAL A 37 27.52 -11.80 16.62
CA VAL A 37 26.33 -12.31 15.92
C VAL A 37 25.65 -11.16 15.16
N ASN A 38 25.14 -11.41 13.95
CA ASN A 38 24.49 -10.39 13.12
C ASN A 38 25.30 -9.10 12.98
N THR A 39 26.63 -9.20 12.89
CA THR A 39 27.53 -8.03 12.97
C THR A 39 28.30 -7.86 11.66
N ILE A 40 28.40 -6.61 11.19
CA ILE A 40 29.29 -6.22 10.08
C ILE A 40 30.61 -5.72 10.68
N VAL A 41 31.72 -6.27 10.19
CA VAL A 41 33.09 -5.78 10.42
C VAL A 41 33.79 -5.66 9.07
N TYR A 42 33.82 -4.46 8.50
CA TYR A 42 34.20 -4.26 7.09
C TYR A 42 34.92 -2.93 6.82
N GLY A 43 35.90 -2.90 5.92
CA GLY A 43 36.54 -1.68 5.42
C GLY A 43 37.56 -1.05 6.37
N ASP A 44 38.76 -1.63 6.49
CA ASP A 44 39.91 -0.95 7.11
C ASP A 44 40.55 0.06 6.13
N MET A 45 40.74 1.30 6.58
CA MET A 45 41.25 2.38 5.74
C MET A 45 42.79 2.41 5.58
N ASN A 46 43.55 1.53 6.24
CA ASN A 46 45.02 1.59 6.25
C ASN A 46 45.73 0.29 5.82
N GLY A 47 45.02 -0.63 5.19
CA GLY A 47 45.62 -1.81 4.56
C GLY A 47 46.07 -2.89 5.55
N ALA A 48 45.48 -2.94 6.75
CA ALA A 48 45.53 -4.16 7.54
C ALA A 48 44.77 -5.25 6.78
N GLU A 49 45.40 -6.40 6.58
CA GLU A 49 44.76 -7.55 5.95
C GLU A 49 43.73 -8.22 6.88
N GLN A 50 43.71 -7.87 8.17
CA GLN A 50 42.89 -8.51 9.20
C GLN A 50 41.99 -7.53 9.93
N GLN A 51 40.71 -7.88 10.01
CA GLN A 51 39.64 -7.11 10.66
C GLN A 51 39.59 -7.34 12.16
N VAL A 52 39.97 -8.53 12.63
CA VAL A 52 39.96 -8.87 14.06
C VAL A 52 41.29 -9.49 14.46
N VAL A 53 41.82 -9.08 15.61
CA VAL A 53 43.12 -9.55 16.11
C VAL A 53 43.01 -10.02 17.55
N ILE A 54 43.54 -11.20 17.86
CA ILE A 54 43.70 -11.72 19.22
C ILE A 54 45.18 -11.59 19.61
N GLN A 55 45.54 -10.74 20.58
CA GLN A 55 46.92 -10.52 21.03
C GLN A 55 47.60 -11.82 21.52
N GLY A 56 48.81 -12.10 21.01
CA GLY A 56 49.51 -13.37 21.25
C GLY A 56 50.46 -13.40 22.46
N LEU A 57 50.71 -12.28 23.15
CA LEU A 57 51.84 -12.20 24.10
C LEU A 57 51.57 -12.78 25.51
N ASN A 58 50.32 -13.13 25.86
CA ASN A 58 49.96 -13.61 27.22
C ASN A 58 48.92 -14.77 27.19
N ASP A 59 47.86 -14.64 27.99
CA ASP A 59 46.74 -15.57 28.07
C ASP A 59 45.85 -15.40 26.83
N PRO A 60 45.63 -16.46 26.02
CA PRO A 60 44.93 -16.36 24.75
C PRO A 60 43.46 -16.03 24.91
N GLY A 61 42.96 -15.14 24.04
CA GLY A 61 41.54 -14.83 23.94
C GLY A 61 40.75 -15.86 23.12
N GLU A 62 39.43 -15.78 23.23
CA GLU A 62 38.50 -16.61 22.47
C GLU A 62 37.52 -15.72 21.70
N LEU A 63 37.41 -15.93 20.40
CA LEU A 63 36.48 -15.23 19.53
C LEU A 63 35.51 -16.23 18.91
N THR A 64 34.22 -15.97 19.07
CA THR A 64 33.16 -16.74 18.43
C THR A 64 32.42 -15.83 17.46
N ILE A 65 32.21 -16.29 16.23
CA ILE A 65 31.55 -15.51 15.18
C ILE A 65 30.50 -16.40 14.51
N ALA A 66 29.27 -15.92 14.41
CA ALA A 66 28.18 -16.56 13.68
C ALA A 66 27.33 -15.50 12.97
N TYR A 67 26.70 -15.85 11.84
CA TYR A 67 25.77 -14.96 11.13
C TYR A 67 26.28 -13.52 10.97
N SER A 68 27.56 -13.33 10.68
CA SER A 68 28.22 -12.03 10.65
C SER A 68 28.98 -11.83 9.34
N ASN A 69 29.10 -10.58 8.89
CA ASN A 69 29.85 -10.21 7.69
C ASN A 69 31.24 -9.69 8.10
N ILE A 70 32.29 -10.45 7.80
CA ILE A 70 33.67 -10.09 8.13
C ILE A 70 34.47 -10.00 6.84
N GLU A 71 35.04 -8.82 6.56
CA GLU A 71 35.90 -8.64 5.38
C GLU A 71 37.10 -9.60 5.42
N GLY A 72 37.29 -10.37 4.35
CA GLY A 72 38.31 -11.42 4.25
C GLY A 72 37.89 -12.75 4.89
N GLY A 73 36.66 -12.85 5.40
CA GLY A 73 36.09 -14.06 5.99
C GLY A 73 36.89 -14.56 7.19
N GLU A 74 37.03 -15.89 7.32
CA GLU A 74 37.81 -16.48 8.42
C GLU A 74 39.28 -16.04 8.38
N ALA A 75 39.84 -15.81 7.18
CA ALA A 75 41.21 -15.32 7.02
C ALA A 75 41.38 -13.85 7.44
N GLY A 76 40.29 -13.10 7.55
CA GLY A 76 40.25 -11.75 8.12
C GLY A 76 40.45 -11.73 9.64
N VAL A 77 40.55 -12.88 10.30
CA VAL A 77 40.83 -12.99 11.74
C VAL A 77 42.26 -13.47 11.99
N ASN A 78 43.05 -12.67 12.68
CA ASN A 78 44.38 -13.06 13.15
C ASN A 78 44.35 -13.59 14.59
N THR A 79 44.58 -14.87 14.78
CA THR A 79 44.64 -15.52 16.11
C THR A 79 46.02 -15.44 16.78
N ASN A 80 47.04 -14.91 16.10
CA ASN A 80 48.44 -14.83 16.55
C ASN A 80 48.98 -16.16 17.14
N ASP A 81 48.63 -17.28 16.51
CA ASP A 81 49.07 -18.65 16.84
C ASP A 81 48.73 -19.16 18.26
N ASN A 82 47.98 -18.40 19.05
CA ASN A 82 47.64 -18.74 20.44
C ASN A 82 46.14 -18.57 20.75
N GLY A 83 45.43 -17.68 20.05
CA GLY A 83 44.00 -17.44 20.23
C GLY A 83 43.11 -18.57 19.71
N VAL A 84 41.89 -18.67 20.26
CA VAL A 84 40.86 -19.60 19.79
C VAL A 84 39.84 -18.85 18.95
N LEU A 85 39.61 -19.32 17.71
CA LEU A 85 38.53 -18.85 16.85
C LEU A 85 37.50 -19.96 16.67
N ASN A 86 36.26 -19.67 17.04
CA ASN A 86 35.09 -20.49 16.71
C ASN A 86 34.35 -19.80 15.54
N TRP A 87 34.72 -20.16 14.31
CA TRP A 87 34.03 -19.71 13.10
C TRP A 87 32.84 -20.64 12.82
N LEU A 88 31.63 -20.16 13.12
CA LEU A 88 30.41 -20.94 13.03
C LEU A 88 29.68 -20.68 11.69
N ASP A 89 28.48 -21.26 11.55
CA ASP A 89 27.65 -21.12 10.35
C ASP A 89 27.08 -19.69 10.21
N GLY A 90 26.65 -19.36 8.98
CA GLY A 90 25.99 -18.10 8.65
C GLY A 90 26.91 -16.91 8.39
N ASN A 91 28.22 -17.05 8.62
CA ASN A 91 29.15 -15.96 8.33
C ASN A 91 29.36 -15.75 6.82
N ILE A 92 29.46 -14.50 6.41
CA ILE A 92 29.68 -14.09 5.02
C ILE A 92 30.92 -13.18 4.90
N ASP A 93 31.44 -13.09 3.68
CA ASP A 93 32.53 -12.19 3.29
C ASP A 93 32.14 -11.55 1.94
N ALA A 94 31.45 -10.43 2.03
CA ALA A 94 30.97 -9.69 0.86
C ALA A 94 30.83 -8.21 1.20
N ASP A 95 30.90 -7.36 0.18
CA ASP A 95 30.65 -5.92 0.34
C ASP A 95 29.26 -5.72 0.97
N PRO A 96 29.15 -5.11 2.17
CA PRO A 96 27.88 -4.91 2.84
C PRO A 96 26.97 -3.90 2.11
N MET A 97 27.48 -3.16 1.12
CA MET A 97 26.70 -2.20 0.33
C MET A 97 25.99 -1.17 1.21
N LEU A 98 26.77 -0.40 1.98
CA LEU A 98 26.25 0.63 2.89
C LEU A 98 26.17 2.01 2.21
N ASP A 99 25.14 2.79 2.53
CA ASP A 99 25.05 4.21 2.18
C ASP A 99 25.94 5.10 3.10
N ASP A 100 25.92 6.42 2.88
CA ASP A 100 26.70 7.39 3.66
C ASP A 100 26.25 7.50 5.14
N GLU A 101 25.05 7.00 5.45
CA GLU A 101 24.46 6.95 6.78
C GLU A 101 24.52 5.54 7.42
N TYR A 102 25.20 4.59 6.77
CA TYR A 102 25.38 3.20 7.19
C TYR A 102 24.12 2.32 7.18
N HIS A 103 23.12 2.64 6.35
CA HIS A 103 22.02 1.72 6.04
C HIS A 103 22.42 0.76 4.92
N LEU A 104 21.86 -0.46 4.96
CA LEU A 104 21.98 -1.40 3.85
C LEU A 104 21.29 -0.82 2.61
N MET A 105 21.94 -0.92 1.47
CA MET A 105 21.33 -0.63 0.18
C MET A 105 20.66 -1.87 -0.39
N THR A 106 19.70 -1.64 -1.29
CA THR A 106 19.02 -2.69 -2.04
C THR A 106 20.01 -3.67 -2.68
N GLY A 107 19.73 -4.97 -2.53
CA GLY A 107 20.59 -6.05 -3.04
C GLY A 107 21.82 -6.36 -2.17
N SER A 108 21.96 -5.71 -1.00
CA SER A 108 23.01 -6.05 -0.05
C SER A 108 22.95 -7.53 0.37
N PRO A 109 24.10 -8.23 0.42
CA PRO A 109 24.17 -9.62 0.88
C PRO A 109 23.91 -9.76 2.40
N CYS A 110 23.82 -8.66 3.14
CA CYS A 110 23.51 -8.64 4.56
C CYS A 110 21.99 -8.66 4.86
N ILE A 111 21.14 -8.43 3.84
CA ILE A 111 19.69 -8.43 3.98
C ILE A 111 19.20 -9.87 4.19
N ASP A 112 18.33 -10.09 5.17
CA ASP A 112 17.76 -11.38 5.58
C ASP A 112 18.81 -12.48 5.84
N ALA A 113 20.05 -12.09 6.17
CA ALA A 113 21.18 -13.01 6.29
C ALA A 113 21.57 -13.34 7.74
N GLY A 114 20.98 -12.65 8.71
CA GLY A 114 21.24 -12.85 10.13
C GLY A 114 20.44 -13.99 10.75
N THR A 115 20.44 -14.05 12.08
CA THR A 115 19.64 -15.01 12.86
C THR A 115 18.85 -14.33 13.97
N ALA A 116 17.59 -14.72 14.12
CA ALA A 116 16.75 -14.30 15.25
C ALA A 116 17.07 -15.10 16.54
N TYR A 117 17.69 -16.28 16.41
CA TYR A 117 17.98 -17.16 17.54
C TYR A 117 19.42 -17.69 17.49
N PHE A 118 20.16 -17.52 18.58
CA PHE A 118 21.52 -18.05 18.71
C PHE A 118 21.90 -18.31 20.16
N GLU A 119 22.48 -19.48 20.44
CA GLU A 119 22.94 -19.87 21.77
C GLU A 119 24.42 -20.29 21.72
N TRP A 120 25.24 -19.69 22.58
CA TRP A 120 26.63 -20.07 22.75
C TRP A 120 27.10 -19.94 24.21
N GLY A 121 27.33 -21.08 24.86
CA GLY A 121 27.70 -21.11 26.27
C GLY A 121 26.59 -20.54 27.16
N GLU A 122 26.81 -19.36 27.75
CA GLU A 122 25.80 -18.64 28.56
C GLU A 122 25.12 -17.50 27.78
N PHE A 123 25.53 -17.26 26.54
CA PHE A 123 24.96 -16.21 25.69
C PHE A 123 23.75 -16.74 24.92
N LEU A 124 22.68 -15.94 24.87
CA LEU A 124 21.46 -16.18 24.13
C LEU A 124 21.03 -14.90 23.40
N LEU A 125 20.83 -15.01 22.09
CA LEU A 125 20.04 -14.11 21.26
C LEU A 125 18.69 -14.78 20.98
N ASP A 126 17.59 -14.07 21.24
CA ASP A 126 16.22 -14.54 21.05
C ASP A 126 15.35 -13.33 20.68
N LEU A 127 15.29 -13.02 19.39
CA LEU A 127 14.50 -11.94 18.80
C LEU A 127 13.12 -12.45 18.39
N GLY A 128 12.09 -11.67 18.71
CA GLY A 128 10.73 -11.90 18.22
C GLY A 128 10.55 -11.43 16.77
N PRO A 129 9.50 -11.89 16.06
CA PRO A 129 9.16 -11.40 14.72
C PRO A 129 8.90 -9.89 14.65
N GLU A 130 8.62 -9.24 15.78
CA GLU A 130 8.44 -7.79 15.90
C GLU A 130 9.77 -7.00 16.01
N ASP A 131 10.90 -7.68 16.21
CA ASP A 131 12.20 -7.06 16.44
C ASP A 131 13.01 -6.84 15.14
N TYR A 132 12.54 -7.37 14.00
CA TYR A 132 13.21 -7.30 12.71
C TYR A 132 12.19 -7.25 11.55
N LEU A 133 12.67 -6.94 10.33
CA LEU A 133 11.86 -6.93 9.12
C LEU A 133 12.31 -8.05 8.18
N GLY A 134 11.39 -8.55 7.35
CA GLY A 134 11.71 -9.62 6.40
C GLY A 134 11.60 -11.03 6.99
N GLU A 135 12.30 -11.98 6.37
CA GLU A 135 12.30 -13.40 6.72
C GLU A 135 13.29 -13.73 7.84
N ALA A 136 14.35 -12.93 8.00
CA ALA A 136 15.33 -13.04 9.08
C ALA A 136 15.93 -11.65 9.40
N PRO A 137 16.49 -11.42 10.60
CA PRO A 137 17.16 -10.15 10.89
C PRO A 137 18.30 -9.88 9.92
N ASP A 138 18.53 -8.61 9.64
CA ASP A 138 19.67 -8.21 8.83
C ASP A 138 20.97 -8.29 9.62
N ILE A 139 22.07 -8.59 8.93
CA ILE A 139 23.40 -8.48 9.51
C ILE A 139 23.76 -6.99 9.56
N GLY A 140 23.86 -6.41 10.75
CA GLY A 140 24.19 -5.01 10.95
C GLY A 140 23.30 -4.32 11.98
N VAL A 141 23.43 -2.99 12.07
CA VAL A 141 22.73 -2.16 13.05
C VAL A 141 21.31 -1.75 12.65
N TYR A 142 21.02 -1.71 11.35
CA TYR A 142 19.73 -1.31 10.81
C TYR A 142 19.17 -2.42 9.93
N GLU A 143 17.87 -2.66 10.09
CA GLU A 143 17.08 -3.42 9.14
C GLU A 143 16.88 -2.58 7.87
N PHE A 144 17.00 -3.25 6.73
CA PHE A 144 16.64 -2.76 5.43
C PHE A 144 15.13 -2.65 5.35
N VAL A 145 14.66 -1.42 5.23
CA VAL A 145 13.22 -1.13 5.17
C VAL A 145 12.67 -1.20 3.76
N GLY A 146 13.50 -1.34 2.71
CA GLY A 146 13.06 -1.20 1.33
C GLY A 146 12.89 0.25 0.87
N LEU A 147 12.53 0.41 -0.41
CA LEU A 147 12.07 1.68 -0.96
C LEU A 147 10.60 1.53 -1.36
N LEU A 148 9.73 2.38 -0.82
CA LEU A 148 8.31 2.37 -1.17
C LEU A 148 8.17 2.63 -2.68
N GLY A 149 7.40 1.78 -3.37
CA GLY A 149 7.26 1.81 -4.84
C GLY A 149 8.32 1.04 -5.63
N ASP A 150 9.37 0.50 -4.99
CA ASP A 150 10.37 -0.39 -5.60
C ASP A 150 9.98 -1.84 -5.29
N LEU A 151 9.10 -2.39 -6.12
CA LEU A 151 8.49 -3.71 -5.90
C LEU A 151 9.43 -4.84 -6.27
N ASN A 152 10.33 -4.63 -7.23
CA ASN A 152 11.30 -5.65 -7.63
C ASN A 152 12.59 -5.62 -6.80
N ALA A 153 12.72 -4.67 -5.86
CA ALA A 153 13.88 -4.45 -5.02
C ALA A 153 15.16 -4.34 -5.86
N ASP A 154 15.14 -3.50 -6.90
CA ASP A 154 16.33 -3.18 -7.70
C ASP A 154 16.96 -1.82 -7.36
N GLY A 155 16.31 -1.04 -6.49
CA GLY A 155 16.76 0.25 -5.99
C GLY A 155 16.20 1.45 -6.77
N ASP A 156 15.48 1.24 -7.88
CA ASP A 156 14.97 2.29 -8.75
C ASP A 156 13.45 2.16 -8.94
N ILE A 157 12.65 3.14 -8.48
CA ILE A 157 11.22 3.21 -8.80
C ILE A 157 11.03 3.51 -10.30
N ASN A 158 10.56 2.53 -11.06
CA ASN A 158 10.45 2.62 -12.51
C ASN A 158 9.27 1.79 -13.08
N VAL A 159 9.22 1.67 -14.41
CA VAL A 159 8.09 1.00 -15.08
C VAL A 159 8.03 -0.51 -14.81
N THR A 160 9.12 -1.14 -14.37
CA THR A 160 9.09 -2.55 -13.95
C THR A 160 8.27 -2.74 -12.69
N ASP A 161 8.28 -1.78 -11.78
CA ASP A 161 7.48 -1.81 -10.55
C ASP A 161 5.99 -1.68 -10.85
N ILE A 162 5.64 -0.82 -11.81
CA ILE A 162 4.25 -0.72 -12.30
C ILE A 162 3.77 -2.06 -12.87
N VAL A 163 4.63 -2.77 -13.62
CA VAL A 163 4.26 -4.08 -14.18
C VAL A 163 3.95 -5.09 -13.07
N LEU A 164 4.75 -5.13 -12.01
CA LEU A 164 4.50 -6.00 -10.86
C LEU A 164 3.22 -5.58 -10.11
N LEU A 165 3.03 -4.28 -9.91
CA LEU A 165 1.86 -3.74 -9.22
C LEU A 165 0.56 -4.06 -9.96
N VAL A 166 0.56 -3.96 -11.29
CA VAL A 166 -0.58 -4.37 -12.14
C VAL A 166 -0.88 -5.85 -11.98
N ASP A 167 0.14 -6.70 -11.89
CA ASP A 167 -0.05 -8.15 -11.69
C ASP A 167 -0.66 -8.45 -10.32
N ILE A 168 -0.18 -7.79 -9.26
CA ILE A 168 -0.73 -7.90 -7.90
C ILE A 168 -2.21 -7.52 -7.85
N ILE A 169 -2.60 -6.44 -8.52
CA ILE A 169 -4.01 -5.97 -8.57
C ILE A 169 -4.91 -6.93 -9.36
N LEU A 170 -4.36 -7.60 -10.38
CA LEU A 170 -5.13 -8.44 -11.31
C LEU A 170 -5.09 -9.93 -11.03
N THR A 171 -4.22 -10.45 -10.18
CA THR A 171 -4.07 -11.90 -10.03
C THR A 171 -4.23 -12.32 -8.57
N GLU A 172 -3.15 -12.23 -7.80
CA GLU A 172 -3.07 -12.63 -6.41
C GLU A 172 -2.08 -11.71 -5.67
N PRO A 173 -2.21 -11.57 -4.34
CA PRO A 173 -1.30 -10.74 -3.57
C PRO A 173 0.14 -11.23 -3.71
N GLY A 174 1.08 -10.29 -3.83
CA GLY A 174 2.51 -10.56 -3.84
C GLY A 174 3.05 -11.02 -2.48
N THR A 175 4.37 -11.10 -2.39
CA THR A 175 5.11 -11.32 -1.14
C THR A 175 4.83 -10.20 -0.12
N PRO A 176 5.11 -10.42 1.18
CA PRO A 176 4.96 -9.37 2.20
C PRO A 176 5.69 -8.07 1.85
N TYR A 177 6.90 -8.16 1.29
CA TYR A 177 7.67 -7.01 0.82
C TYR A 177 6.98 -6.31 -0.35
N GLU A 178 6.59 -7.06 -1.40
CA GLU A 178 5.92 -6.48 -2.57
C GLU A 178 4.62 -5.78 -2.19
N MET A 179 3.85 -6.37 -1.26
CA MET A 179 2.61 -5.76 -0.77
C MET A 179 2.87 -4.48 0.04
N TRP A 180 3.96 -4.43 0.81
CA TRP A 180 4.40 -3.22 1.51
C TRP A 180 4.87 -2.15 0.52
N ALA A 181 5.72 -2.50 -0.44
CA ALA A 181 6.23 -1.57 -1.46
C ALA A 181 5.13 -1.07 -2.40
N ALA A 182 4.10 -1.89 -2.64
CA ALA A 182 2.96 -1.59 -3.49
C ALA A 182 1.98 -0.57 -2.90
N ASP A 183 1.84 -0.48 -1.58
CA ASP A 183 0.95 0.47 -0.89
C ASP A 183 1.63 1.84 -0.77
N TYR A 184 1.82 2.50 -1.91
CA TYR A 184 2.62 3.72 -2.02
C TYR A 184 1.97 4.92 -1.30
N ASN A 185 0.63 4.96 -1.23
CA ASN A 185 -0.07 6.01 -0.49
C ASN A 185 -0.29 5.67 1.00
N GLU A 186 0.16 4.50 1.45
CA GLU A 186 0.07 3.99 2.82
C GLU A 186 -1.36 3.98 3.38
N ASP A 187 -2.37 3.69 2.53
CA ASP A 187 -3.77 3.61 2.94
C ASP A 187 -4.22 2.19 3.36
N GLY A 188 -3.33 1.21 3.21
CA GLY A 188 -3.54 -0.19 3.54
C GLY A 188 -4.21 -0.99 2.43
N LEU A 189 -4.47 -0.40 1.26
CA LEU A 189 -5.10 -1.04 0.11
C LEU A 189 -4.27 -0.85 -1.15
N VAL A 190 -3.73 -1.94 -1.70
CA VAL A 190 -3.07 -1.91 -3.01
C VAL A 190 -4.10 -1.77 -4.14
N ASN A 191 -4.12 -0.61 -4.81
CA ASN A 191 -5.07 -0.29 -5.86
C ASN A 191 -4.52 0.70 -6.91
N VAL A 192 -5.35 1.13 -7.85
CA VAL A 192 -4.94 2.05 -8.92
C VAL A 192 -4.40 3.40 -8.43
N SER A 193 -4.76 3.83 -7.21
CA SER A 193 -4.18 5.02 -6.57
C SER A 193 -2.66 4.87 -6.42
N ASP A 194 -2.17 3.71 -6.03
CA ASP A 194 -0.74 3.44 -5.88
C ASP A 194 0.00 3.48 -7.20
N ILE A 195 -0.59 2.88 -8.25
CA ILE A 195 -0.04 2.96 -9.61
C ILE A 195 0.13 4.43 -10.01
N VAL A 196 -0.91 5.24 -9.81
CA VAL A 196 -0.87 6.65 -10.21
C VAL A 196 0.21 7.43 -9.46
N GLN A 197 0.41 7.16 -8.18
CA GLN A 197 1.46 7.82 -7.40
C GLN A 197 2.86 7.37 -7.83
N ILE A 198 3.06 6.07 -8.11
CA ILE A 198 4.33 5.57 -8.65
C ILE A 198 4.62 6.19 -10.02
N VAL A 199 3.62 6.24 -10.92
CA VAL A 199 3.76 6.95 -12.21
C VAL A 199 4.12 8.41 -11.99
N PHE A 200 3.49 9.08 -11.02
CA PHE A 200 3.77 10.47 -10.71
C PHE A 200 5.23 10.69 -10.29
N VAL A 201 5.80 9.78 -9.49
CA VAL A 201 7.21 9.77 -9.09
C VAL A 201 8.13 9.58 -10.30
N ILE A 202 7.84 8.59 -11.14
CA ILE A 202 8.65 8.26 -12.33
C ILE A 202 8.68 9.43 -13.31
N LEU A 203 7.54 10.08 -13.53
CA LEU A 203 7.43 11.23 -14.41
C LEU A 203 8.10 12.50 -13.85
N ASN A 204 8.45 12.50 -12.55
CA ASN A 204 9.13 13.56 -11.80
C ASN A 204 8.94 14.96 -12.40
N PRO A 205 7.74 15.57 -12.36
CA PRO A 205 7.52 16.82 -13.06
C PRO A 205 7.69 18.03 -12.11
N PRO A 206 8.89 18.64 -11.98
CA PRO A 206 9.03 19.90 -11.29
C PRO A 206 8.16 20.96 -11.98
N GLY A 207 7.09 21.37 -11.32
CA GLY A 207 6.22 22.47 -11.75
C GLY A 207 5.03 22.11 -12.64
N ARG A 208 4.64 20.83 -12.76
CA ARG A 208 3.29 20.53 -13.29
C ARG A 208 2.26 20.75 -12.17
N THR A 209 1.53 21.86 -12.24
CA THR A 209 0.23 21.94 -11.56
C THR A 209 -0.74 21.06 -12.34
N MET A 210 -0.83 19.78 -11.97
CA MET A 210 -1.85 18.91 -12.55
C MET A 210 -3.21 19.39 -12.04
N THR A 211 -4.15 19.56 -12.97
CA THR A 211 -5.47 20.10 -12.61
C THR A 211 -6.20 19.00 -11.85
N VAL A 212 -6.38 19.21 -10.56
CA VAL A 212 -7.13 18.29 -9.68
C VAL A 212 -8.55 18.14 -10.23
N SER A 213 -9.01 16.90 -10.43
CA SER A 213 -10.41 16.69 -10.76
C SER A 213 -11.26 16.90 -9.52
N THR A 214 -12.35 17.63 -9.66
CA THR A 214 -13.31 17.86 -8.57
C THR A 214 -14.33 16.74 -8.49
N THR A 215 -14.72 16.14 -9.64
CA THR A 215 -15.66 15.02 -9.72
C THR A 215 -15.48 14.19 -11.00
N ALA A 216 -15.69 12.88 -10.91
CA ALA A 216 -15.77 11.95 -12.03
C ALA A 216 -17.05 11.11 -11.94
N ASN A 217 -18.03 11.45 -12.77
CA ASN A 217 -19.33 10.80 -12.83
C ASN A 217 -19.31 9.63 -13.81
N TYR A 218 -19.84 8.48 -13.43
CA TYR A 218 -19.96 7.34 -14.33
C TYR A 218 -21.40 6.89 -14.57
N GLN A 219 -21.62 6.31 -15.75
CA GLN A 219 -22.88 5.71 -16.19
C GLN A 219 -22.60 4.41 -16.97
N LEU A 220 -23.35 3.36 -16.64
CA LEU A 220 -23.46 2.15 -17.45
C LEU A 220 -24.65 2.28 -18.41
N THR A 221 -24.39 2.23 -19.72
CA THR A 221 -25.43 2.07 -20.74
C THR A 221 -25.65 0.58 -21.03
N GLU A 222 -26.46 0.23 -22.04
CA GLU A 222 -26.64 -1.19 -22.44
C GLU A 222 -25.34 -1.85 -22.93
N ASN A 223 -24.39 -1.07 -23.44
CA ASN A 223 -23.20 -1.58 -24.11
C ASN A 223 -21.92 -0.77 -23.87
N GLU A 224 -21.95 0.28 -23.04
CA GLU A 224 -20.81 1.17 -22.81
C GLU A 224 -20.71 1.58 -21.35
N PHE A 225 -19.47 1.70 -20.87
CA PHE A 225 -19.13 2.45 -19.67
C PHE A 225 -18.77 3.88 -20.08
N VAL A 226 -19.53 4.86 -19.59
CA VAL A 226 -19.38 6.27 -19.94
C VAL A 226 -18.91 7.03 -18.72
N LEU A 227 -17.89 7.86 -18.90
CA LEU A 227 -17.37 8.74 -17.87
C LEU A 227 -17.59 10.21 -18.24
N THR A 228 -18.01 11.01 -17.27
CA THR A 228 -18.10 12.47 -17.37
C THR A 228 -17.21 13.07 -16.29
N VAL A 229 -16.16 13.78 -16.69
CA VAL A 229 -15.14 14.32 -15.77
C VAL A 229 -15.15 15.84 -15.77
N ASP A 230 -14.94 16.41 -14.58
CA ASP A 230 -14.61 17.83 -14.39
C ASP A 230 -13.17 17.92 -13.86
N GLY A 231 -12.20 17.96 -14.77
CA GLY A 231 -10.76 17.99 -14.49
C GLY A 231 -10.01 16.73 -14.96
N ALA A 232 -8.82 16.50 -14.40
CA ALA A 232 -7.94 15.41 -14.83
C ALA A 232 -8.10 14.15 -13.96
N VAL A 233 -8.47 13.05 -14.61
CA VAL A 233 -8.40 11.69 -14.05
C VAL A 233 -7.10 11.04 -14.51
N ALA A 234 -6.47 10.27 -13.63
CA ALA A 234 -5.19 9.59 -13.84
C ALA A 234 -5.32 8.06 -13.85
N GLY A 235 -6.31 7.52 -13.13
CA GLY A 235 -6.51 6.09 -13.03
C GLY A 235 -7.95 5.70 -12.70
N ILE A 236 -8.33 4.50 -13.11
CA ILE A 236 -9.66 3.90 -12.94
C ILE A 236 -9.47 2.43 -12.61
N GLN A 237 -10.12 1.96 -11.55
CA GLN A 237 -10.25 0.55 -11.22
C GLN A 237 -11.72 0.23 -10.94
N LEU A 238 -12.23 -0.79 -11.61
CA LEU A 238 -13.57 -1.31 -11.39
C LEU A 238 -13.45 -2.72 -10.83
N THR A 239 -14.07 -2.97 -9.68
CA THR A 239 -14.41 -4.33 -9.25
C THR A 239 -15.76 -4.66 -9.87
N THR A 240 -15.83 -5.77 -10.58
CA THR A 240 -16.94 -6.12 -11.45
C THR A 240 -17.46 -7.52 -11.14
N SER A 241 -18.67 -7.79 -11.61
CA SER A 241 -19.29 -9.10 -11.59
C SER A 241 -20.24 -9.27 -12.77
N GLY A 242 -20.84 -10.45 -12.88
CA GLY A 242 -21.70 -10.80 -14.00
C GLY A 242 -20.94 -11.47 -15.15
N GLY A 243 -21.68 -11.77 -16.22
CA GLY A 243 -21.14 -12.42 -17.42
C GLY A 243 -21.02 -11.40 -18.54
N TYR A 244 -19.86 -10.73 -18.64
CA TYR A 244 -19.60 -9.71 -19.63
C TYR A 244 -18.31 -9.98 -20.40
N LEU A 245 -18.13 -9.27 -21.52
CA LEU A 245 -16.90 -9.24 -22.30
C LEU A 245 -16.68 -7.81 -22.78
N ILE A 246 -15.49 -7.26 -22.53
CA ILE A 246 -15.09 -5.98 -23.11
C ILE A 246 -14.80 -6.19 -24.60
N THR A 247 -15.44 -5.38 -25.46
CA THR A 247 -15.34 -5.53 -26.92
C THR A 247 -14.43 -4.50 -27.56
N ASP A 248 -14.36 -3.30 -26.99
CA ASP A 248 -13.52 -2.18 -27.45
C ASP A 248 -13.17 -1.27 -26.27
N ASN A 249 -12.05 -0.55 -26.36
CA ASN A 249 -11.72 0.57 -25.47
C ASN A 249 -11.42 1.84 -26.29
N TYR A 250 -11.70 2.99 -25.70
CA TYR A 250 -11.60 4.31 -26.31
C TYR A 250 -10.64 5.22 -25.54
N LEU A 251 -9.73 4.61 -24.78
CA LEU A 251 -8.76 5.36 -24.00
C LEU A 251 -7.76 6.08 -24.92
N PRO A 252 -7.30 7.28 -24.53
CA PRO A 252 -6.33 8.02 -25.34
C PRO A 252 -4.96 7.33 -25.31
N ASN A 253 -4.11 7.67 -26.27
CA ASN A 253 -2.72 7.22 -26.26
C ASN A 253 -2.03 7.61 -24.93
N GLY A 254 -1.18 6.72 -24.42
CA GLY A 254 -0.51 6.89 -23.13
C GLY A 254 -1.30 6.32 -21.95
N TRP A 255 -2.50 5.77 -22.18
CA TRP A 255 -3.22 4.98 -21.20
C TRP A 255 -3.01 3.49 -21.42
N GLU A 256 -2.84 2.78 -20.32
CA GLU A 256 -2.87 1.32 -20.26
C GLU A 256 -4.27 0.85 -19.88
N PHE A 257 -4.63 -0.34 -20.35
CA PHE A 257 -5.93 -0.98 -20.09
C PHE A 257 -5.76 -2.48 -19.90
N HIS A 258 -6.17 -2.98 -18.75
CA HIS A 258 -6.05 -4.38 -18.35
C HIS A 258 -7.36 -4.88 -17.74
N GLU A 259 -7.66 -6.16 -17.90
CA GLU A 259 -8.84 -6.79 -17.30
C GLU A 259 -8.64 -8.30 -17.10
N ASN A 260 -9.36 -8.88 -16.13
CA ASN A 260 -9.37 -10.33 -15.85
C ASN A 260 -10.79 -10.91 -15.63
N GLY A 261 -11.84 -10.17 -16.05
CA GLY A 261 -13.25 -10.49 -15.81
C GLY A 261 -13.81 -10.21 -14.41
N MET A 262 -12.96 -9.91 -13.41
CA MET A 262 -13.36 -9.42 -12.08
C MET A 262 -12.91 -7.98 -11.86
N THR A 263 -11.79 -7.59 -12.46
CA THR A 263 -11.19 -6.26 -12.35
C THR A 263 -11.04 -5.67 -13.75
N VAL A 264 -11.39 -4.40 -13.90
CA VAL A 264 -10.99 -3.57 -15.04
C VAL A 264 -10.09 -2.48 -14.50
N LEU A 265 -8.89 -2.36 -15.05
CA LEU A 265 -7.85 -1.43 -14.59
C LEU A 265 -7.39 -0.58 -15.77
N ALA A 266 -7.38 0.73 -15.59
CA ALA A 266 -6.89 1.68 -16.59
C ALA A 266 -6.16 2.84 -15.93
N PHE A 267 -5.01 3.25 -16.46
CA PHE A 267 -4.24 4.37 -15.91
C PHE A 267 -3.35 5.02 -16.97
N SER A 268 -3.01 6.28 -16.78
CA SER A 268 -2.09 7.01 -17.67
C SER A 268 -0.64 6.80 -17.24
N LEU A 269 0.25 6.57 -18.22
CA LEU A 269 1.70 6.51 -18.02
C LEU A 269 2.43 7.81 -18.36
N ASP A 270 1.77 8.77 -19.04
CA ASP A 270 2.43 9.95 -19.62
C ASP A 270 1.87 11.30 -19.13
N GLY A 271 0.82 11.28 -18.31
CA GLY A 271 0.15 12.48 -17.82
C GLY A 271 -1.08 12.90 -18.63
N THR A 272 -1.43 12.16 -19.69
CA THR A 272 -2.59 12.49 -20.53
C THR A 272 -3.90 12.27 -19.76
N SER A 273 -4.78 13.27 -19.72
CA SER A 273 -6.10 13.14 -19.11
C SER A 273 -7.12 12.47 -20.05
N ILE A 274 -8.16 11.86 -19.46
CA ILE A 274 -9.37 11.41 -20.16
C ILE A 274 -10.31 12.59 -20.46
N ASN A 275 -11.00 12.53 -21.60
CA ASN A 275 -12.14 13.40 -21.90
C ASN A 275 -13.45 12.69 -21.58
N SER A 276 -14.49 13.46 -21.24
CA SER A 276 -15.84 12.91 -21.05
C SER A 276 -16.32 12.16 -22.31
N GLY A 277 -16.85 10.96 -22.11
CA GLY A 277 -17.28 10.07 -23.19
C GLY A 277 -17.25 8.59 -22.79
N PRO A 278 -17.56 7.69 -23.73
CA PRO A 278 -17.40 6.25 -23.53
C PRO A 278 -15.92 5.90 -23.34
N LEU A 279 -15.60 5.08 -22.34
CA LEU A 279 -14.24 4.58 -22.10
C LEU A 279 -14.02 3.19 -22.68
N PHE A 280 -15.02 2.33 -22.59
CA PHE A 280 -15.01 1.02 -23.21
C PHE A 280 -16.42 0.54 -23.52
N SER A 281 -16.53 -0.32 -24.53
CA SER A 281 -17.74 -1.05 -24.87
C SER A 281 -17.68 -2.47 -24.32
N TYR A 282 -18.84 -3.00 -23.95
CA TYR A 282 -18.96 -4.36 -23.47
C TYR A 282 -20.24 -5.02 -23.99
N GLY A 283 -20.21 -6.35 -24.06
CA GLY A 283 -21.39 -7.18 -24.26
C GLY A 283 -21.69 -8.01 -23.03
N GLY A 284 -22.97 -8.39 -22.84
CA GLY A 284 -23.41 -9.20 -21.71
C GLY A 284 -23.92 -8.36 -20.54
N ASN A 285 -23.83 -8.90 -19.32
CA ASN A 285 -24.31 -8.24 -18.11
C ASN A 285 -23.10 -7.86 -17.23
N LEU A 286 -22.64 -6.62 -17.36
CA LEU A 286 -21.61 -6.03 -16.51
C LEU A 286 -22.28 -5.40 -15.28
N GLU A 287 -21.87 -5.84 -14.10
CA GLU A 287 -22.25 -5.23 -12.82
C GLU A 287 -21.00 -4.66 -12.15
N ILE A 288 -21.05 -3.40 -11.73
CA ILE A 288 -19.96 -2.77 -10.96
C ILE A 288 -20.25 -2.96 -9.48
N VAL A 289 -19.34 -3.64 -8.80
CA VAL A 289 -19.36 -3.85 -7.35
C VAL A 289 -18.72 -2.68 -6.62
N GLU A 290 -17.59 -2.21 -7.14
CA GLU A 290 -16.82 -1.11 -6.58
C GLU A 290 -16.13 -0.34 -7.71
N ILE A 291 -15.92 0.95 -7.48
CA ILE A 291 -15.24 1.84 -8.41
C ILE A 291 -14.29 2.77 -7.67
N ILE A 292 -13.07 2.85 -8.18
CA ILE A 292 -12.06 3.82 -7.80
C ILE A 292 -11.73 4.61 -9.07
N ILE A 293 -11.93 5.91 -9.03
CA ILE A 293 -11.44 6.82 -10.07
C ILE A 293 -10.54 7.81 -9.35
N THR A 294 -9.28 7.87 -9.71
CA THR A 294 -8.29 8.69 -9.01
C THR A 294 -7.77 9.82 -9.88
N ASP A 295 -7.56 10.99 -9.26
CA ASP A 295 -6.81 12.09 -9.86
C ASP A 295 -5.29 11.87 -9.71
N TRP A 296 -4.50 12.80 -10.22
CA TRP A 296 -3.03 12.72 -10.15
C TRP A 296 -2.44 12.91 -8.74
N ASN A 297 -3.24 13.26 -7.75
CA ASN A 297 -2.81 13.35 -6.35
C ASN A 297 -3.21 12.11 -5.55
N GLY A 298 -3.81 11.10 -6.18
CA GLY A 298 -4.31 9.91 -5.49
C GLY A 298 -5.69 10.10 -4.84
N ASN A 299 -6.41 11.19 -5.12
CA ASN A 299 -7.74 11.38 -4.55
C ASN A 299 -8.78 10.57 -5.32
N ASN A 300 -9.56 9.75 -4.62
CA ASN A 300 -10.74 9.13 -5.21
C ASN A 300 -11.82 10.19 -5.49
N VAL A 301 -12.15 10.37 -6.77
CA VAL A 301 -13.10 11.35 -7.30
C VAL A 301 -14.35 10.71 -7.91
N ALA A 302 -14.52 9.39 -7.76
CA ALA A 302 -15.65 8.68 -8.34
C ALA A 302 -16.98 9.07 -7.68
N THR A 303 -17.95 9.48 -8.51
CA THR A 303 -19.34 9.70 -8.11
C THR A 303 -20.28 8.93 -9.03
N LEU A 304 -21.23 8.19 -8.46
CA LEU A 304 -22.24 7.51 -9.27
C LEU A 304 -23.29 8.54 -9.71
N THR A 305 -23.47 8.70 -11.02
CA THR A 305 -24.66 9.37 -11.53
C THR A 305 -25.75 8.32 -11.72
N PRO A 306 -26.89 8.43 -11.03
CA PRO A 306 -27.97 7.48 -11.23
C PRO A 306 -28.49 7.55 -12.66
N ASN A 307 -28.82 6.40 -13.25
CA ASN A 307 -29.27 6.36 -14.65
C ASN A 307 -30.75 6.74 -14.82
N GLN A 308 -31.54 6.74 -13.74
CA GLN A 308 -32.98 6.96 -13.78
C GLN A 308 -33.49 7.63 -12.51
N PHE A 309 -34.54 8.44 -12.68
CA PHE A 309 -35.34 8.93 -11.56
C PHE A 309 -35.97 7.75 -10.81
N THR A 310 -35.54 7.50 -9.58
CA THR A 310 -36.00 6.34 -8.80
C THR A 310 -36.28 6.72 -7.35
N LEU A 311 -37.46 6.37 -6.85
CA LEU A 311 -37.83 6.39 -5.44
C LEU A 311 -37.79 4.96 -4.92
N HIS A 312 -36.77 4.65 -4.12
CA HIS A 312 -36.56 3.32 -3.58
C HIS A 312 -37.59 2.98 -2.50
N PRO A 313 -37.87 1.68 -2.27
CA PRO A 313 -38.75 1.25 -1.19
C PRO A 313 -38.30 1.82 0.16
N ALA A 314 -39.24 2.40 0.89
CA ALA A 314 -39.00 2.93 2.22
C ALA A 314 -38.52 1.82 3.17
N TYR A 315 -37.50 2.11 3.99
CA TYR A 315 -37.01 1.17 4.99
C TYR A 315 -36.79 1.81 6.38
N PRO A 316 -37.34 1.22 7.46
CA PRO A 316 -38.25 0.07 7.46
C PRO A 316 -39.64 0.38 6.85
N ASN A 317 -40.36 -0.63 6.35
CA ASN A 317 -41.79 -0.51 5.97
C ASN A 317 -42.46 -1.90 6.09
N PRO A 318 -43.41 -2.13 7.02
CA PRO A 318 -43.99 -1.16 7.96
C PRO A 318 -42.98 -0.59 8.97
N PHE A 319 -43.23 0.59 9.53
CA PHE A 319 -42.31 1.32 10.41
C PHE A 319 -42.97 1.88 11.68
N ASN A 320 -42.16 2.23 12.70
CA ASN A 320 -42.60 2.85 13.96
C ASN A 320 -41.50 3.70 14.61
N PRO A 321 -41.67 5.02 14.80
CA PRO A 321 -42.39 5.96 13.95
C PRO A 321 -41.50 6.54 12.83
N MET A 322 -40.30 5.97 12.61
CA MET A 322 -39.30 6.48 11.66
C MET A 322 -39.11 5.54 10.46
N THR A 323 -39.09 6.11 9.24
CA THR A 323 -38.64 5.42 8.03
C THR A 323 -37.71 6.30 7.21
N ASN A 324 -36.83 5.67 6.42
CA ASN A 324 -36.00 6.36 5.46
C ASN A 324 -36.52 6.17 4.04
N LEU A 325 -36.37 7.20 3.23
CA LEU A 325 -36.72 7.26 1.82
C LEU A 325 -35.44 7.59 1.05
N SER A 326 -34.93 6.61 0.30
CA SER A 326 -33.80 6.81 -0.59
C SER A 326 -34.30 7.09 -2.01
N TYR A 327 -33.65 7.99 -2.73
CA TYR A 327 -34.03 8.34 -4.09
C TYR A 327 -32.83 8.77 -4.93
N ASP A 328 -32.97 8.61 -6.24
CA ASP A 328 -31.95 8.81 -7.25
C ASP A 328 -32.41 9.85 -8.27
N LEU A 329 -31.53 10.81 -8.58
CA LEU A 329 -31.74 11.86 -9.58
C LEU A 329 -30.66 11.76 -10.68
N PRO A 330 -31.02 11.48 -11.94
CA PRO A 330 -30.07 11.38 -13.05
C PRO A 330 -29.57 12.73 -13.57
N GLU A 331 -30.26 13.82 -13.26
CA GLU A 331 -29.94 15.17 -13.69
C GLU A 331 -30.41 16.19 -12.64
N ASP A 332 -29.82 17.37 -12.67
CA ASP A 332 -30.20 18.50 -11.82
C ASP A 332 -31.66 18.91 -12.10
N THR A 333 -32.52 18.88 -11.07
CA THR A 333 -33.96 19.04 -11.25
C THR A 333 -34.64 19.72 -10.06
N ASP A 334 -35.83 20.26 -10.29
CA ASP A 334 -36.71 20.68 -9.21
C ASP A 334 -37.45 19.46 -8.65
N LEU A 335 -37.20 19.16 -7.39
CA LEU A 335 -37.72 18.00 -6.67
C LEU A 335 -38.74 18.44 -5.61
N THR A 336 -39.81 17.67 -5.47
CA THR A 336 -40.69 17.71 -4.28
C THR A 336 -40.93 16.29 -3.77
N ILE A 337 -40.71 16.06 -2.48
CA ILE A 337 -41.08 14.81 -1.79
C ILE A 337 -42.08 15.16 -0.71
N ALA A 338 -43.28 14.59 -0.81
CA ALA A 338 -44.36 14.83 0.14
C ALA A 338 -45.08 13.55 0.54
N ILE A 339 -45.62 13.56 1.76
CA ILE A 339 -46.41 12.48 2.35
C ILE A 339 -47.89 12.84 2.26
N TYR A 340 -48.71 11.88 1.82
CA TYR A 340 -50.16 12.02 1.68
C TYR A 340 -50.90 10.94 2.48
N ASP A 341 -52.07 11.30 3.02
CA ASP A 341 -52.98 10.36 3.66
C ASP A 341 -53.90 9.64 2.64
N LEU A 342 -54.73 8.72 3.14
CA LEU A 342 -55.70 7.97 2.33
C LEU A 342 -56.76 8.83 1.62
N GLN A 343 -56.95 10.08 2.06
CA GLN A 343 -57.87 11.04 1.43
C GLN A 343 -57.15 11.92 0.40
N GLY A 344 -55.84 11.69 0.17
CA GLY A 344 -55.02 12.49 -0.73
C GLY A 344 -54.65 13.86 -0.17
N ARG A 345 -54.79 14.08 1.14
CA ARG A 345 -54.36 15.32 1.78
C ARG A 345 -52.86 15.23 2.06
N MET A 346 -52.13 16.28 1.68
CA MET A 346 -50.72 16.41 2.04
C MET A 346 -50.60 16.55 3.55
N VAL A 347 -49.85 15.64 4.15
CA VAL A 347 -49.58 15.56 5.59
C VAL A 347 -48.31 16.33 5.92
N GLU A 348 -47.28 16.16 5.10
CA GLU A 348 -45.96 16.73 5.33
C GLU A 348 -45.17 16.82 4.02
N GLU A 349 -44.37 17.87 3.87
CA GLU A 349 -43.40 18.02 2.79
C GLU A 349 -42.00 17.76 3.38
N LEU A 350 -41.30 16.79 2.82
CA LEU A 350 -40.00 16.33 3.33
C LEU A 350 -38.82 16.99 2.59
N ALA A 351 -39.01 17.34 1.32
CA ALA A 351 -38.03 18.05 0.51
C ALA A 351 -38.74 18.86 -0.57
N ASN A 352 -38.26 20.08 -0.83
CA ASN A 352 -38.73 20.94 -1.92
C ASN A 352 -37.63 21.89 -2.36
N GLY A 353 -37.25 21.84 -3.63
CA GLY A 353 -36.30 22.77 -4.24
C GLY A 353 -35.52 22.16 -5.38
N HIS A 354 -34.53 22.92 -5.87
CA HIS A 354 -33.60 22.47 -6.88
C HIS A 354 -32.51 21.58 -6.25
N VAL A 355 -32.34 20.37 -6.79
CA VAL A 355 -31.39 19.37 -6.28
C VAL A 355 -30.54 18.87 -7.44
N SER A 356 -29.24 18.77 -7.24
CA SER A 356 -28.31 18.24 -8.25
C SER A 356 -28.50 16.73 -8.46
N SER A 357 -27.95 16.21 -9.55
CA SER A 357 -27.87 14.78 -9.80
C SER A 357 -27.14 14.04 -8.67
N GLY A 358 -27.59 12.82 -8.36
CA GLY A 358 -27.03 11.98 -7.31
C GLY A 358 -28.07 11.15 -6.56
N SER A 359 -27.58 10.38 -5.59
CA SER A 359 -28.39 9.56 -4.68
C SER A 359 -28.51 10.21 -3.31
N TYR A 360 -29.74 10.28 -2.80
CA TYR A 360 -30.08 11.02 -1.59
C TYR A 360 -30.95 10.18 -0.65
N LYS A 361 -31.02 10.63 0.60
CA LYS A 361 -31.85 10.01 1.64
C LYS A 361 -32.56 11.09 2.44
N VAL A 362 -33.87 10.93 2.62
CA VAL A 362 -34.67 11.77 3.51
C VAL A 362 -35.40 10.88 4.52
N THR A 363 -35.46 11.34 5.77
CA THR A 363 -36.10 10.60 6.87
C THR A 363 -37.46 11.20 7.17
N TRP A 364 -38.48 10.36 7.32
CA TRP A 364 -39.78 10.79 7.83
C TRP A 364 -39.95 10.36 9.29
N GLN A 365 -40.25 11.33 10.17
CA GLN A 365 -40.53 11.14 11.59
C GLN A 365 -42.02 11.32 11.86
N ALA A 366 -42.78 10.23 11.92
CA ALA A 366 -44.23 10.26 11.94
C ALA A 366 -44.83 10.27 13.37
N ASP A 367 -44.10 10.80 14.37
CA ASP A 367 -44.50 10.78 15.79
C ASP A 367 -45.91 11.36 16.03
N ASN A 368 -46.26 12.41 15.29
CA ASN A 368 -47.53 13.12 15.42
C ASN A 368 -48.64 12.61 14.51
N GLN A 369 -48.40 11.51 13.78
CA GLN A 369 -49.35 10.96 12.82
C GLN A 369 -50.03 9.69 13.36
N PRO A 370 -51.32 9.43 13.06
CA PRO A 370 -52.00 8.20 13.46
C PRO A 370 -51.45 6.98 12.72
N SER A 371 -51.48 5.80 13.34
CA SER A 371 -51.16 4.55 12.63
C SER A 371 -52.08 4.37 11.43
N GLY A 372 -51.52 3.92 10.31
CA GLY A 372 -52.28 3.84 9.07
C GLY A 372 -51.41 3.75 7.83
N MET A 373 -52.08 3.81 6.68
CA MET A 373 -51.46 3.80 5.37
C MET A 373 -51.23 5.24 4.90
N TYR A 374 -50.05 5.48 4.36
CA TYR A 374 -49.64 6.75 3.75
C TYR A 374 -49.02 6.51 2.39
N PHE A 375 -48.97 7.55 1.58
CA PHE A 375 -48.31 7.55 0.28
C PHE A 375 -47.18 8.56 0.28
N VAL A 376 -45.98 8.12 -0.08
CA VAL A 376 -44.88 9.02 -0.41
C VAL A 376 -44.96 9.30 -1.89
N GLN A 377 -45.00 10.57 -2.26
CA GLN A 377 -44.92 10.99 -3.65
C GLN A 377 -43.64 11.81 -3.85
N MET A 378 -42.86 11.40 -4.86
CA MET A 378 -41.71 12.12 -5.37
C MET A 378 -42.07 12.68 -6.74
N VAL A 379 -41.91 13.99 -6.91
CA VAL A 379 -42.20 14.71 -8.15
C VAL A 379 -40.93 15.41 -8.62
N THR A 380 -40.55 15.19 -9.87
CA THR A 380 -39.45 15.88 -10.54
C THR A 380 -39.90 16.36 -11.91
N GLY A 381 -40.07 17.66 -12.13
CA GLY A 381 -40.52 18.22 -13.41
C GLY A 381 -41.74 17.51 -14.04
N ALA A 382 -41.48 16.55 -14.95
CA ALA A 382 -42.49 15.73 -15.65
C ALA A 382 -42.78 14.35 -15.03
N THR A 383 -41.98 13.87 -14.08
CA THR A 383 -42.05 12.51 -13.53
C THR A 383 -42.67 12.53 -12.13
N VAL A 384 -43.57 11.58 -11.88
CA VAL A 384 -44.16 11.35 -10.56
C VAL A 384 -43.99 9.88 -10.19
N GLN A 385 -43.32 9.61 -9.08
CA GLN A 385 -43.27 8.28 -8.47
C GLN A 385 -44.00 8.29 -7.14
N THR A 386 -44.72 7.22 -6.84
CA THR A 386 -45.49 7.11 -5.60
C THR A 386 -45.30 5.73 -5.00
N GLN A 387 -45.02 5.67 -3.71
CA GLN A 387 -44.93 4.42 -2.96
C GLN A 387 -45.84 4.44 -1.75
N LYS A 388 -46.37 3.27 -1.40
CA LYS A 388 -47.24 3.07 -0.23
C LYS A 388 -46.40 2.65 0.97
N ILE A 389 -46.61 3.31 2.11
CA ILE A 389 -45.94 3.00 3.39
C ILE A 389 -46.96 2.80 4.52
N ILE A 390 -46.58 2.04 5.54
CA ILE A 390 -47.47 1.67 6.66
C ILE A 390 -46.82 2.06 7.99
N LEU A 391 -47.44 3.00 8.71
CA LEU A 391 -47.07 3.38 10.07
C LEU A 391 -47.78 2.46 11.08
N LEU A 392 -47.00 1.77 11.90
CA LEU A 392 -47.46 1.01 13.05
C LEU A 392 -47.11 1.80 14.31
N LYS A 393 -48.04 1.93 15.27
CA LYS A 393 -47.71 2.38 16.63
C LYS A 393 -47.92 1.25 17.60
#